data_AF-A0A7W8EGG6-F1
#
_entry.id   AF-A0A7W8EGG6-F1
#
_cell.length_a   1.000
_cell.length_b   1.000
_cell.length_c   1.000
_cell.angle_alpha   90.00
_cell.angle_beta   90.00
_cell.angle_gamma   90.00
#
_symmetry.space_group_name_H-M   'P 1'
#
loop_
_entity.id
_entity.type
_entity.pdbx_description
1 polymer ?
#
loop_
_entity_poly.entity_id
_entity_poly.type
_entity_poly.pdbx_seq_one_letter_code
_entity_poly.pdbx_strand_id
1 'polypeptide(L)' 'MTMPGAGRNAICLGGPCHGVLAHVDQDIGILDIPVPRGLPDEPERRAGYRITRERVRYWGQAEPYIALHWAGMD' A
#
# COMPACT_ATOMS: atom_id res chain seq x y z
N MET A 1 -24.54 -1.72 -2.76
CA MET A 1 -24.03 -1.34 -1.41
C MET A 1 -22.60 -1.87 -1.34
N THR A 2 -21.62 -1.04 -1.66
CA THR A 2 -20.22 -1.49 -1.81
C THR A 2 -19.59 -1.56 -0.42
N MET A 3 -19.21 -2.76 0.01
CA MET A 3 -18.56 -3.00 1.31
C MET A 3 -17.27 -2.17 1.40
N PRO A 4 -17.01 -1.44 2.51
CA PRO A 4 -15.77 -0.69 2.71
C PRO A 4 -14.59 -1.68 2.81
N GLY A 5 -13.99 -1.94 1.66
CA GLY A 5 -12.99 -2.98 1.44
C GLY A 5 -12.82 -3.34 -0.03
N ALA A 6 -13.86 -3.14 -0.85
CA ALA A 6 -13.90 -3.54 -2.26
C ALA A 6 -12.99 -2.74 -3.21
N GLY A 7 -12.32 -1.69 -2.75
CA GLY A 7 -11.44 -0.86 -3.58
C GLY A 7 -9.95 -1.17 -3.44
N ARG A 8 -9.50 -1.82 -2.37
CA ARG A 8 -8.05 -1.96 -2.15
C ARG A 8 -7.53 -3.12 -2.98
N ASN A 9 -6.61 -2.84 -3.89
CA ASN A 9 -6.03 -3.80 -4.83
C ASN A 9 -4.50 -3.90 -4.71
N ALA A 10 -3.89 -3.21 -3.73
CA ALA A 10 -2.46 -3.22 -3.52
C ALA A 10 -2.08 -3.38 -2.03
N ILE A 11 -0.88 -3.91 -1.77
CA ILE A 11 -0.32 -4.09 -0.44
C ILE A 11 1.12 -3.57 -0.39
N CYS A 12 1.45 -2.85 0.68
CA CYS A 12 2.80 -2.34 0.92
C CYS A 12 3.71 -3.44 1.51
N LEU A 13 4.88 -3.63 0.91
CA LEU A 13 5.93 -4.56 1.32
C LEU A 13 7.20 -3.79 1.70
N GLY A 14 7.82 -4.18 2.82
CA GLY A 14 8.87 -3.40 3.48
C GLY A 14 8.42 -2.02 4.02
N GLY A 15 9.37 -1.30 4.62
CA GLY A 15 9.19 0.09 5.05
C GLY A 15 8.16 0.30 6.18
N PRO A 16 7.85 1.58 6.49
CA PRO A 16 6.99 1.94 7.61
C PRO A 16 5.50 1.61 7.42
N CYS A 17 5.06 1.37 6.19
CA CYS A 17 3.67 1.02 5.87
C CYS A 17 3.51 -0.48 5.56
N HIS A 18 4.41 -1.36 5.99
CA HIS A 18 4.32 -2.79 5.70
C HIS A 18 2.95 -3.39 6.07
N GLY A 19 2.35 -4.13 5.14
CA GLY A 19 1.03 -4.76 5.30
C GLY A 19 -0.16 -3.81 5.12
N VAL A 20 0.07 -2.51 4.92
CA VAL A 20 -1.00 -1.54 4.65
C VAL A 20 -1.58 -1.79 3.25
N LEU A 21 -2.91 -1.87 3.18
CA LEU A 21 -3.65 -2.02 1.94
C LEU A 21 -3.99 -0.67 1.33
N ALA A 22 -3.76 -0.52 0.04
CA ALA A 22 -4.02 0.68 -0.74
C ALA A 22 -4.84 0.37 -2.00
N HIS A 23 -5.39 1.41 -2.61
CA HIS A 23 -5.95 1.35 -3.95
C HIS A 23 -5.00 2.07 -4.90
N VAL A 24 -4.66 1.43 -6.01
CA VAL A 24 -3.86 2.01 -7.09
C VAL A 24 -4.57 1.80 -8.41
N ASP A 25 -4.70 2.88 -9.17
CA ASP A 25 -5.19 2.87 -10.56
C ASP A 25 -4.03 2.90 -11.57
N GLN A 26 -2.81 3.10 -11.08
CA GLN A 26 -1.60 3.19 -11.90
C GLN A 26 -0.86 1.84 -11.90
N ASP A 27 -0.29 1.48 -13.05
CA ASP A 27 0.47 0.24 -13.21
C ASP A 27 1.97 0.38 -12.89
N ILE A 28 2.51 1.61 -12.94
CA ILE A 28 3.91 1.93 -12.71
C ILE A 28 4.06 3.29 -12.03
N GLY A 29 5.09 3.46 -11.21
CA GLY A 29 5.41 4.74 -10.57
C GLY A 29 5.78 4.59 -9.10
N ILE A 30 5.89 5.73 -8.41
CA ILE A 30 6.03 5.81 -6.96
C ILE A 30 4.77 6.47 -6.41
N LEU A 31 4.18 5.85 -5.38
CA LEU A 31 3.03 6.34 -4.65
C LEU A 31 3.43 6.74 -3.24
N ASP A 32 2.96 7.90 -2.81
CA ASP A 32 3.08 8.32 -1.41
C ASP A 32 1.97 7.70 -0.58
N ILE A 33 2.35 6.79 0.32
CA ILE A 33 1.45 6.16 1.27
C ILE A 33 1.52 6.92 2.60
N PRO A 34 0.40 7.41 3.16
CA PRO A 34 0.39 8.01 4.48
C PRO A 34 0.82 6.97 5.52
N VAL A 35 1.83 7.29 6.30
CA VAL A 35 2.31 6.43 7.39
C VAL A 35 1.27 6.44 8.50
N PRO A 36 0.81 5.27 8.98
CA PRO A 36 -0.10 5.20 10.12
C PRO A 36 0.50 5.95 11.31
N ARG A 37 -0.25 6.91 11.85
CA ARG A 37 0.19 7.68 13.03
C ARG A 37 0.00 6.83 14.28
N GLY A 38 1.01 6.82 15.17
CA GLY A 38 0.91 6.17 16.47
C GLY A 38 0.26 7.09 17.51
N LEU A 39 0.41 8.40 17.36
CA LEU A 39 -0.13 9.43 18.25
C LEU A 39 -0.88 10.53 17.47
N PRO A 40 -1.88 11.20 18.08
CA PRO A 40 -2.65 12.26 17.42
C PRO A 40 -1.81 13.45 16.97
N ASP A 41 -0.80 13.81 17.77
CA ASP A 41 0.04 15.00 17.58
C ASP A 41 1.27 14.73 16.69
N GLU A 42 1.46 13.49 16.21
CA GLU A 42 2.54 13.20 15.29
C GLU A 42 2.30 13.87 13.92
N PRO A 43 3.34 14.49 13.34
CA PRO A 43 3.23 15.09 12.02
C PRO A 43 2.88 14.01 10.99
N GLU A 44 2.07 14.37 9.99
CA GLU A 44 1.79 13.48 8.87
C GLU A 44 3.09 13.15 8.16
N ARG A 45 3.45 11.87 8.13
CA ARG A 45 4.55 11.36 7.32
C ARG A 45 3.98 10.60 6.15
N ARG A 46 4.64 10.71 5.01
CA ARG A 46 4.36 9.92 3.82
C ARG A 46 5.59 9.12 3.47
N ALA A 47 5.39 7.88 3.04
CA ALA A 47 6.45 7.00 2.59
C ALA A 47 6.23 6.66 1.13
N GLY A 48 7.29 6.81 0.33
CA GLY A 48 7.29 6.43 -1.07
C GLY A 48 7.34 4.92 -1.25
N TYR A 49 6.43 4.41 -2.05
CA TYR A 49 6.38 3.01 -2.45
C TYR A 49 6.34 2.89 -3.96
N ARG A 50 7.19 2.04 -4.53
CA ARG A 50 7.22 1.75 -5.96
C ARG A 50 6.16 0.71 -6.29
N ILE A 51 5.31 1.03 -7.26
CA ILE A 51 4.38 0.08 -7.86
C ILE A 51 5.18 -0.92 -8.68
N THR A 52 4.99 -2.20 -8.42
CA THR A 52 5.62 -3.28 -9.19
C THR A 52 4.56 -4.13 -9.89
N ARG A 53 4.97 -4.92 -10.88
CA ARG A 53 4.09 -5.92 -11.53
C ARG A 53 3.89 -7.17 -10.68
N GLU A 54 4.55 -7.26 -9.54
CA GLU A 54 4.45 -8.42 -8.66
C GLU A 54 3.06 -8.46 -8.00
N ARG A 55 2.54 -9.68 -7.85
CA ARG A 55 1.22 -9.94 -7.31
C ARG A 55 1.35 -10.88 -6.11
N VAL A 56 0.84 -10.47 -4.95
CA VAL A 56 0.86 -11.26 -3.71
C VAL A 56 -0.52 -11.82 -3.44
N ARG A 57 -0.60 -13.15 -3.33
CA ARG A 57 -1.84 -13.85 -2.99
C ARG A 57 -1.89 -14.11 -1.48
N TYR A 58 -2.91 -13.56 -0.83
CA TYR A 58 -3.24 -13.92 0.55
C TYR A 58 -4.28 -15.04 0.57
N TRP A 59 -4.13 -15.96 1.52
CA TRP A 59 -5.10 -17.03 1.75
C TRP A 59 -6.49 -16.43 2.03
N GLY A 60 -7.49 -16.87 1.28
CA GLY A 60 -8.88 -16.41 1.41
C GLY A 60 -9.27 -15.20 0.56
N GLN A 61 -8.37 -14.63 -0.25
CA GLN A 61 -8.70 -13.59 -1.22
C GLN A 61 -8.90 -14.17 -2.63
N ALA A 62 -9.95 -13.70 -3.32
CA ALA A 62 -10.26 -14.11 -4.68
C ALA A 62 -9.20 -13.62 -5.67
N GLU A 63 -8.81 -12.35 -5.53
CA GLU A 63 -7.84 -11.67 -6.40
C GLU A 63 -6.54 -11.36 -5.64
N PRO A 64 -5.37 -11.46 -6.31
CA PRO A 64 -4.09 -11.11 -5.70
C PRO A 64 -3.87 -9.59 -5.67
N TYR A 65 -3.23 -9.11 -4.61
CA TYR A 65 -2.86 -7.71 -4.46
C TYR A 65 -1.62 -7.36 -5.29
N ILE A 66 -1.57 -6.15 -5.83
CA ILE A 66 -0.35 -5.54 -6.39
C ILE A 66 0.63 -5.29 -5.24
N ALA A 67 1.87 -5.76 -5.39
CA ALA A 67 2.92 -5.46 -4.44
C ALA A 67 3.44 -4.03 -4.65
N LEU A 68 3.40 -3.23 -3.59
CA LEU A 68 4.08 -1.93 -3.53
C LEU A 68 5.35 -2.12 -2.71
N HIS A 69 6.52 -1.99 -3.32
CA HIS A 69 7.79 -2.15 -2.60
C HIS A 69 8.28 -0.81 -2.08
N TRP A 70 8.72 -0.78 -0.83
CA TRP A 70 9.26 0.44 -0.24
C TRP A 70 10.41 1.00 -1.08
N ALA A 71 10.31 2.28 -1.47
CA ALA A 71 11.27 2.92 -2.36
C ALA A 71 12.50 3.49 -1.61
N GLY A 72 12.48 3.51 -0.27
CA GLY A 72 13.51 4.20 0.51
C GLY A 72 13.36 5.72 0.47
N MET A 73 14.19 6.41 1.25
CA MET A 73 14.63 7.76 0.88
C MET A 73 15.94 7.54 0.12
N ASP A 74 15.96 7.80 -1.19
CA ASP A 74 17.22 8.17 -1.85
C ASP A 74 17.67 9.55 -1.32
#